data_AF-A0AAV0QQG1-F1
#
_entry.id   AF-A0AAV0QQG1-F1
#
_cell.length_a   1.000
_cell.length_b   1.000
_cell.length_c   1.000
_cell.angle_alpha   90.00
_cell.angle_beta   90.00
_cell.angle_gamma   90.00
#
_symmetry.space_group_name_H-M   'P 1'
#
loop_
_entity.id
_entity.type
_entity.pdbx_description
1 polymer ?
#
loop_
_entity_poly.entity_id
_entity_poly.type
_entity_poly.pdbx_seq_one_letter_code
_entity_poly.pdbx_strand_id
1 'polypeptide(L)' 'MARFLWGSTQEHRRIHWRSWKLLCSSKQAGELGFREFGKFNQVLLAKVAWRVLSHPTSLLE' A
#
# COMPACT_ATOMS: atom_id res chain seq x y z
N MET A 1 -1.43 -8.03 -9.52
CA MET A 1 -0.51 -6.96 -9.03
C MET A 1 0.97 -7.33 -9.17
N ALA A 2 1.42 -8.47 -8.63
CA ALA A 2 2.83 -8.88 -8.68
C ALA A 2 3.41 -8.98 -10.10
N ARG A 3 2.68 -9.52 -11.09
CA ARG A 3 3.14 -9.57 -12.49
C ARG A 3 3.23 -8.21 -13.19
N PHE A 4 2.46 -7.22 -12.75
CA PHE A 4 2.50 -5.84 -13.30
C PHE A 4 3.71 -5.07 -12.76
N LEU A 5 4.06 -5.29 -11.49
CA LEU A 5 5.17 -4.60 -10.83
C LEU A 5 6.51 -5.35 -10.93
N TRP A 6 6.50 -6.69 -11.00
CA TRP A 6 7.70 -7.53 -10.87
C TRP A 6 7.94 -8.54 -12.00
N GLY A 7 7.08 -8.59 -13.01
CA GLY A 7 7.32 -9.45 -14.17
C GLY A 7 8.25 -8.78 -15.17
N SER A 8 9.47 -9.28 -15.36
CA SER A 8 10.34 -8.86 -16.47
C SER A 8 10.16 -9.79 -17.67
N THR A 9 10.11 -9.23 -18.87
CA THR A 9 10.23 -9.96 -20.15
C THR A 9 11.40 -9.36 -20.94
N GLN A 10 12.06 -10.16 -21.80
CA GLN A 10 13.27 -9.72 -22.52
C GLN A 10 13.11 -8.43 -23.33
N GLU A 11 11.90 -8.13 -23.83
CA GLU A 11 11.60 -6.92 -24.61
C GLU A 11 11.24 -5.68 -23.80
N HIS A 12 10.89 -5.83 -22.51
CA HIS A 12 10.47 -4.70 -21.66
C HIS A 12 11.30 -4.62 -20.38
N ARG A 13 12.29 -3.72 -20.36
CA ARG A 13 12.95 -3.26 -19.14
C ARG A 13 11.91 -2.57 -18.24
N ARG A 14 11.40 -3.30 -17.25
CA ARG A 14 10.54 -2.72 -16.21
C ARG A 14 11.39 -2.17 -15.07
N ILE A 15 10.87 -1.15 -14.39
CA ILE A 15 11.53 -0.52 -13.26
C ILE A 15 11.68 -1.59 -12.17
N HIS A 16 12.91 -1.97 -11.85
CA HIS A 16 13.20 -2.75 -10.67
C HIS A 16 13.07 -1.81 -9.46
N TRP A 17 11.87 -1.76 -8.89
CA TRP A 17 11.64 -0.95 -7.70
C TRP A 17 12.56 -1.44 -6.57
N ARG A 18 13.21 -0.50 -5.88
CA ARG A 18 14.04 -0.78 -4.69
C ARG A 18 13.15 -1.28 -3.54
N SER A 19 13.76 -1.73 -2.45
CA SER A 19 13.05 -2.31 -1.30
C SER A 19 11.85 -1.46 -0.85
N TRP A 20 10.78 -2.10 -0.37
CA TRP A 20 9.55 -1.40 0.01
C TRP A 20 9.77 -0.31 1.07
N LYS A 21 10.75 -0.49 1.96
CA LYS A 21 11.17 0.52 2.95
C LYS A 21 11.64 1.81 2.29
N LEU A 22 12.44 1.70 1.24
CA LEU A 22 12.97 2.81 0.47
C LEU A 22 11.83 3.54 -0.27
N LEU A 23 10.93 2.79 -0.89
CA LEU A 23 9.78 3.39 -1.57
C LEU A 23 8.85 4.18 -0.64
N CYS A 24 8.83 3.84 0.65
CA CYS A 24 8.04 4.53 1.67
C CYS A 24 8.74 5.73 2.32
N SER A 25 10.02 5.95 2.02
CA SER A 25 10.73 7.13 2.49
C SER A 25 10.21 8.40 1.80
N SER A 26 10.46 9.54 2.43
CA SER A 26 9.94 10.83 1.97
C SER A 26 10.39 11.16 0.55
N LYS A 27 9.52 11.85 -0.21
CA LYS A 27 9.88 12.37 -1.54
C LYS A 27 11.08 13.33 -1.51
N GLN A 28 11.28 14.01 -0.38
CA GLN A 28 12.42 14.92 -0.16
C GLN A 28 13.75 14.17 -0.16
N ALA A 29 13.75 12.88 0.18
CA ALA A 29 14.93 12.00 0.11
C ALA A 29 15.15 11.37 -1.27
N GLY A 30 14.38 11.76 -2.30
CA GLY A 30 14.47 11.22 -3.65
C GLY A 30 13.74 9.89 -3.87
N GLU A 31 12.92 9.46 -2.90
CA GLU A 31 12.12 8.23 -3.00
C GLU A 31 10.65 8.53 -3.34
N LEU A 32 9.80 7.51 -3.42
CA LEU A 32 8.43 7.68 -3.96
C LEU A 32 7.44 8.27 -2.94
N GLY A 33 7.72 8.23 -1.64
CA GLY A 33 6.82 8.74 -0.60
C GLY A 33 5.57 7.89 -0.42
N PHE A 34 5.62 6.60 -0.74
CA PHE A 34 4.47 5.72 -0.51
C PHE A 34 4.20 5.56 0.98
N ARG A 35 2.92 5.37 1.33
CA ARG A 35 2.58 5.05 2.71
C ARG A 35 3.02 3.62 3.00
N GLU A 36 3.68 3.43 4.12
CA GLU A 36 4.04 2.11 4.60
C GLU A 36 2.78 1.25 4.76
N PHE A 37 2.68 0.16 3.99
CA PHE A 37 1.46 -0.67 3.95
C PHE A 37 1.02 -1.16 5.32
N GLY A 38 1.96 -1.53 6.20
CA GLY A 38 1.64 -1.97 7.57
C GLY A 38 0.89 -0.90 8.36
N LYS A 39 1.44 0.32 8.42
CA LYS A 39 0.81 1.46 9.11
C LYS A 39 -0.49 1.89 8.44
N PHE A 40 -0.52 1.91 7.11
CA PHE A 40 -1.74 2.29 6.39
C PHE A 40 -2.86 1.28 6.61
N ASN A 41 -2.56 -0.02 6.62
CA ASN A 41 -3.54 -1.06 6.88
C ASN A 41 -4.05 -1.00 8.33
N GLN A 42 -3.19 -0.70 9.31
CA GLN A 42 -3.62 -0.46 10.70
C GLN A 42 -4.61 0.72 10.80
N VAL A 43 -4.32 1.83 10.13
CA VAL A 43 -5.24 2.99 10.10
C VAL A 43 -6.56 2.64 9.41
N LEU A 44 -6.50 1.87 8.32
CA LEU A 44 -7.70 1.38 7.64
C LEU A 44 -8.52 0.45 8.52
N LEU A 45 -7.89 -0.50 9.21
CA LEU A 45 -8.54 -1.40 10.17
C LEU A 45 -9.20 -0.61 11.30
N ALA A 46 -8.50 0.37 11.87
CA ALA A 46 -9.07 1.24 12.89
C ALA A 46 -10.28 2.03 12.37
N LYS A 47 -10.21 2.55 11.14
CA LYS A 47 -11.33 3.26 10.50
C LYS A 47 -12.54 2.35 10.26
N VAL A 48 -12.30 1.11 9.84
CA VAL A 48 -13.36 0.12 9.65
C VAL A 48 -13.96 -0.29 10.99
N ALA A 49 -13.13 -0.60 11.99
CA ALA A 49 -13.58 -0.93 13.35
C ALA A 49 -14.42 0.20 13.95
N TRP A 50 -14.00 1.46 13.80
CA TRP A 50 -14.77 2.62 14.21
C TRP A 50 -16.15 2.69 13.53
N ARG A 51 -16.20 2.44 12.23
CA ARG A 51 -17.47 2.44 11.47
C ARG A 51 -18.41 1.35 11.99
N VAL A 52 -17.90 0.14 12.26
CA VAL A 52 -18.67 -0.98 12.81
C VAL A 52 -19.21 -0.66 14.20
N LEU A 53 -18.39 -0.05 15.06
CA LEU A 53 -18.83 0.38 16.39
C LEU A 53 -19.89 1.49 16.33
N SER A 54 -19.76 2.41 15.38
CA SER A 54 -20.69 3.54 15.20
C SER A 54 -21.99 3.13 14.51
N HIS A 55 -21.95 2.09 13.66
CA HIS A 55 -23.09 1.61 12.87
C HIS A 55 -23.11 0.07 12.92
N PRO A 56 -23.63 -0.53 13.99
CA PRO A 56 -23.58 -1.98 14.22
C PRO A 56 -24.32 -2.81 13.17
N THR A 57 -25.20 -2.20 12.37
CA THR A 57 -25.92 -2.85 11.27
C THR A 57 -25.20 -2.77 9.91
N SER A 58 -24.11 -2.00 9.79
CA SER A 58 -23.51 -1.70 8.48
C SER A 58 -22.68 -2.84 7.86
N LEU A 59 -22.57 -3.99 8.52
CA LEU A 59 -21.75 -5.12 8.08
C LEU A 59 -22.57 -6.35 7.68
N LEU A 60 -23.90 -6.28 7.83
CA LEU A 60 -24.86 -7.37 7.62
C LEU A 60 -25.95 -6.98 6.60
N GLU A 61 -25.55 -6.42 5.45
CA GLU A 61 -26.39 -6.39 4.25
C GLU A 61 -25.76 -7.23 3.14
#